data_AF-A0A024QI11-F1
#
_entry.id   AF-A0A024QI11-F1
#
_cell.length_a   1.000
_cell.length_b   1.000
_cell.length_c   1.000
_cell.angle_alpha   90.00
_cell.angle_beta   90.00
_cell.angle_gamma   90.00
#
_symmetry.space_group_name_H-M   'P 1'
#
loop_
_entity.id
_entity.type
_entity.pdbx_description
1 polymer ?
#
loop_
_entity_poly.entity_id
_entity_poly.type
_entity_poly.pdbx_seq_one_letter_code
_entity_poly.pdbx_strand_id
1 'polypeptide(L)'
;MEKTLNDFKVNSKVPKEIIEKYKNLVPKEIIDLWQEYGFGTFMQGYLKSVNPEAYIDILQECSQRYTDSVVLFATGMGDLVLWADGYVRLLNFRYGVLKTVMPNFLFFSKVWIQKSFGMSI
;
A
#
# COMPACT_ATOMS: atom_id res chain seq x y z
N MET A 1 4.09 13.64 -4.76
CA MET A 1 4.14 12.78 -3.56
C MET A 1 4.09 13.60 -2.29
N GLU A 2 4.80 14.75 -2.21
CA GLU A 2 4.74 15.67 -1.05
C GLU A 2 3.32 16.09 -0.67
N LYS A 3 2.51 16.64 -1.61
CA LYS A 3 1.14 17.09 -1.29
C LYS A 3 0.22 16.01 -0.68
N THR A 4 0.45 14.73 -0.95
CA THR A 4 -0.37 13.61 -0.44
C THR A 4 0.04 13.08 0.92
N LEU A 5 1.25 13.38 1.35
CA LEU A 5 1.78 12.93 2.64
C LEU A 5 1.81 14.07 3.67
N ASN A 6 1.38 15.28 3.29
CA ASN A 6 1.30 16.44 4.17
C ASN A 6 0.49 16.19 5.46
N ASP A 7 -0.49 15.29 5.42
CA ASP A 7 -1.33 14.95 6.56
C ASP A 7 -0.98 13.59 7.18
N PHE A 8 0.22 13.07 6.90
CA PHE A 8 0.65 11.78 7.41
C PHE A 8 0.72 11.80 8.94
N LYS A 9 -0.08 10.96 9.57
CA LYS A 9 -0.08 10.71 11.00
C LYS A 9 0.64 9.41 11.28
N VAL A 10 1.86 9.53 11.80
CA VAL A 10 2.67 8.37 12.20
C VAL A 10 2.01 7.65 13.37
N ASN A 11 1.84 6.34 13.23
CA ASN A 11 1.43 5.44 14.29
C ASN A 11 2.65 4.80 14.96
N SER A 12 3.62 4.34 14.18
CA SER A 12 4.83 3.71 14.69
C SER A 12 5.96 3.78 13.67
N LYS A 13 7.21 3.86 14.15
CA LYS A 13 8.38 3.69 13.28
C LYS A 13 8.45 2.25 12.76
N VAL A 14 9.06 2.10 11.59
CA VAL A 14 9.26 0.79 10.97
C VAL A 14 10.55 0.19 11.49
N PRO A 15 10.54 -1.04 12.06
CA PRO A 15 11.75 -1.70 12.50
C PRO A 15 12.74 -1.89 11.36
N LYS A 16 14.04 -1.82 11.67
CA LYS A 16 15.10 -1.99 10.65
C LYS A 16 15.02 -3.37 10.00
N GLU A 17 14.62 -4.41 10.74
CA GLU A 17 14.49 -5.76 10.17
C GLU A 17 13.44 -5.80 9.05
N ILE A 18 12.35 -5.05 9.18
CA ILE A 18 11.30 -4.95 8.15
C ILE A 18 11.84 -4.23 6.91
N ILE A 19 12.55 -3.11 7.09
CA ILE A 19 13.17 -2.40 5.97
C ILE A 19 14.12 -3.32 5.21
N GLU A 20 15.03 -4.00 5.92
CA GLU A 20 16.02 -4.88 5.32
C GLU A 20 15.39 -6.09 4.62
N LYS A 21 14.33 -6.67 5.19
CA LYS A 21 13.60 -7.79 4.59
C LYS A 21 12.94 -7.41 3.27
N TYR A 22 12.37 -6.21 3.17
CA TYR A 22 11.54 -5.82 2.03
C TYR A 22 12.21 -4.88 1.03
N LYS A 23 13.40 -4.34 1.31
CA LYS A 23 14.05 -3.31 0.46
C LYS A 23 14.23 -3.68 -1.02
N ASN A 24 14.32 -4.96 -1.33
CA ASN A 24 14.47 -5.48 -2.69
C ASN A 24 13.19 -6.16 -3.22
N LEU A 25 12.12 -6.19 -2.44
CA LEU A 25 10.85 -6.87 -2.76
C LEU A 25 9.74 -5.90 -3.16
N VAL A 26 9.81 -4.66 -2.69
CA VAL A 26 8.85 -3.59 -2.99
C VAL A 26 9.53 -2.42 -3.70
N PRO A 27 8.77 -1.52 -4.34
CA PRO A 27 9.34 -0.31 -4.93
C PRO A 27 10.10 0.52 -3.92
N LYS A 28 11.19 1.16 -4.36
CA LYS A 28 12.04 2.01 -3.50
C LYS A 28 11.23 3.09 -2.79
N GLU A 29 10.20 3.62 -3.43
CA GLU A 29 9.33 4.65 -2.88
C GLU A 29 8.57 4.19 -1.62
N ILE A 30 8.25 2.90 -1.50
CA ILE A 30 7.67 2.33 -0.28
C ILE A 30 8.70 2.29 0.84
N ILE A 31 9.93 1.92 0.52
CA ILE A 31 11.02 1.89 1.48
C ILE A 31 11.33 3.30 1.98
N ASP A 32 11.41 4.27 1.08
CA ASP A 32 11.61 5.67 1.42
C ASP A 32 10.47 6.16 2.35
N LEU A 33 9.21 5.85 2.02
CA LEU A 33 8.05 6.18 2.86
C LEU A 33 8.15 5.55 4.26
N TRP A 34 8.55 4.28 4.35
CA TRP A 34 8.71 3.59 5.63
C TRP A 34 9.90 4.11 6.46
N GLN A 35 10.98 4.54 5.82
CA GLN A 35 12.13 5.12 6.50
C GLN A 35 11.86 6.55 6.99
N GLU A 36 11.17 7.35 6.18
CA GLU A 36 10.91 8.77 6.46
C GLU A 36 9.74 8.96 7.45
N TYR A 37 8.63 8.25 7.23
CA TYR A 37 7.39 8.44 8.00
C TYR A 37 7.07 7.23 8.88
N GLY A 38 7.20 6.02 8.33
CA GLY A 38 6.89 4.77 9.00
C GLY A 38 5.49 4.23 8.73
N PHE A 39 4.93 3.50 9.70
CA PHE A 39 3.54 3.06 9.66
C PHE A 39 2.63 4.15 10.20
N GLY A 40 1.47 4.35 9.58
CA GLY A 40 0.63 5.50 9.89
C GLY A 40 -0.47 5.69 8.86
N THR A 41 -1.23 6.77 8.98
CA THR A 41 -2.35 7.08 8.08
C THR A 41 -2.13 8.37 7.33
N PHE A 42 -2.62 8.46 6.10
CA PHE A 42 -2.57 9.66 5.26
C PHE A 42 -3.82 9.73 4.38
N MET A 43 -4.01 10.84 3.66
CA MET A 43 -5.24 11.09 2.89
C MET A 43 -6.50 11.09 3.75
N GLN A 44 -6.47 11.91 4.80
CA GLN A 44 -7.54 12.10 5.78
C GLN A 44 -7.96 10.80 6.47
N GLY A 45 -6.99 9.90 6.68
CA GLY A 45 -7.21 8.61 7.30
C GLY A 45 -7.68 7.52 6.33
N TYR A 46 -7.82 7.82 5.04
CA TYR A 46 -8.28 6.83 4.07
C TYR A 46 -7.25 5.73 3.82
N LEU A 47 -5.97 6.06 3.68
CA LEU A 47 -4.90 5.06 3.52
C LEU A 47 -4.11 4.90 4.81
N LYS A 48 -3.77 3.66 5.12
CA LYS A 48 -2.86 3.29 6.20
C LYS A 48 -1.64 2.58 5.62
N SER A 49 -0.45 3.12 5.85
CA SER A 49 0.83 2.41 5.70
C SER A 49 0.93 1.36 6.82
N VAL A 50 1.09 0.09 6.45
CA VAL A 50 0.96 -1.04 7.36
C VAL A 50 2.19 -1.94 7.38
N ASN A 51 2.36 -2.69 8.47
CA ASN A 51 3.32 -3.79 8.54
C ASN A 51 2.84 -4.94 7.64
N PRO A 52 3.57 -5.33 6.59
CA PRO A 52 3.14 -6.43 5.71
C PRO A 52 3.03 -7.78 6.43
N GLU A 53 3.85 -8.00 7.47
CA GLU A 53 3.85 -9.27 8.23
C GLU A 53 2.50 -9.56 8.88
N ALA A 54 1.74 -8.51 9.25
CA ALA A 54 0.44 -8.65 9.90
C ALA A 54 -0.66 -9.21 8.98
N TYR A 55 -0.37 -9.40 7.69
CA TYR A 55 -1.34 -9.83 6.68
C TYR A 55 -0.93 -11.12 5.96
N ILE A 56 0.20 -11.72 6.31
CA ILE A 56 0.69 -12.95 5.65
C ILE A 56 -0.36 -14.07 5.75
N ASP A 57 -0.84 -14.33 6.96
CA ASP A 57 -1.81 -15.41 7.22
C ASP A 57 -3.12 -15.17 6.45
N ILE A 58 -3.64 -13.93 6.48
CA ILE A 58 -4.87 -13.56 5.76
C ILE A 58 -4.69 -13.75 4.25
N LEU A 59 -3.55 -13.36 3.68
CA LEU A 59 -3.31 -13.55 2.25
C LEU A 59 -3.22 -15.03 1.87
N GLN A 60 -2.56 -15.83 2.71
CA GLN A 60 -2.46 -17.29 2.54
C GLN A 60 -3.83 -17.97 2.57
N GLU A 61 -4.69 -17.58 3.51
CA GLU A 61 -6.06 -18.11 3.59
C GLU A 61 -6.93 -17.69 2.40
N CYS A 62 -6.73 -16.46 1.88
CA CYS A 62 -7.53 -15.93 0.79
C CYS A 62 -7.23 -16.58 -0.56
N SER A 63 -5.95 -16.77 -0.89
CA SER A 63 -5.56 -17.36 -2.18
C SER A 63 -4.09 -17.73 -2.22
N GLN A 64 -3.82 -18.93 -2.73
CA GLN A 64 -2.45 -19.36 -3.09
C GLN A 64 -1.76 -18.39 -4.06
N ARG A 65 -2.51 -17.63 -4.85
CA ARG A 65 -1.98 -16.65 -5.81
C ARG A 65 -1.34 -15.44 -5.15
N TYR A 66 -1.68 -15.13 -3.89
CA TYR A 66 -1.22 -13.92 -3.21
C TYR A 66 -0.22 -14.20 -2.08
N THR A 67 0.21 -15.46 -1.94
CA THR A 67 1.15 -15.88 -0.90
C THR A 67 2.46 -15.09 -0.91
N ASP A 68 2.92 -14.70 -2.11
CA ASP A 68 4.15 -13.93 -2.30
C ASP A 68 3.92 -12.41 -2.44
N SER A 69 2.67 -11.95 -2.25
CA SER A 69 2.31 -10.53 -2.36
C SER A 69 2.63 -9.77 -1.08
N VAL A 70 3.03 -8.51 -1.22
CA VAL A 70 3.32 -7.64 -0.06
C VAL A 70 2.21 -6.63 0.13
N VAL A 71 1.58 -6.61 1.31
CA VAL A 71 0.59 -5.57 1.64
C VAL A 71 1.30 -4.26 1.94
N LEU A 72 1.03 -3.25 1.12
CA LEU A 72 1.62 -1.91 1.27
C LEU A 72 0.71 -1.01 2.11
N PHE A 73 -0.58 -1.04 1.79
CA PHE A 73 -1.57 -0.20 2.44
C PHE A 73 -2.87 -0.96 2.74
N ALA A 74 -3.55 -0.54 3.80
CA ALA A 74 -4.95 -0.84 4.02
C ALA A 74 -5.79 0.43 3.79
N THR A 75 -6.97 0.27 3.20
CA THR A 75 -7.93 1.38 3.08
C THR A 75 -8.81 1.45 4.32
N GLY A 76 -9.40 2.61 4.61
CA GLY A 76 -10.42 2.77 5.66
C GLY A 76 -11.69 1.94 5.42
N MET A 77 -11.82 1.35 4.23
CA MET A 77 -12.88 0.43 3.85
C MET A 77 -12.54 -1.05 4.09
N GLY A 78 -11.32 -1.36 4.52
CA GLY A 78 -10.86 -2.73 4.78
C GLY A 78 -10.30 -3.45 3.55
N ASP A 79 -10.10 -2.75 2.43
CA ASP A 79 -9.44 -3.30 1.24
C ASP A 79 -7.91 -3.22 1.39
N LEU A 80 -7.18 -4.10 0.69
CA LEU A 80 -5.72 -4.13 0.72
C LEU A 80 -5.10 -3.72 -0.62
N VAL A 81 -4.09 -2.87 -0.54
CA VAL A 81 -3.24 -2.49 -1.67
C VAL A 81 -1.98 -3.35 -1.61
N LEU A 82 -1.84 -4.22 -2.60
CA LEU A 82 -0.78 -5.22 -2.70
C LEU A 82 0.26 -4.81 -3.74
N TRP A 83 1.51 -5.18 -3.48
CA TRP A 83 2.55 -5.30 -4.49
C TRP A 83 2.69 -6.76 -4.90
N ALA A 84 2.50 -7.05 -6.19
CA ALA A 84 2.58 -8.40 -6.73
C ALA A 84 2.95 -8.37 -8.22
N ASP A 85 3.90 -9.20 -8.62
CA ASP A 85 4.37 -9.34 -10.02
C ASP A 85 4.87 -8.05 -10.68
N GLY A 86 5.29 -7.05 -9.89
CA GLY A 86 5.64 -5.71 -10.40
C GLY A 86 4.45 -4.76 -10.57
N TYR A 87 3.26 -5.14 -10.12
CA TYR A 87 2.02 -4.37 -10.25
C TYR A 87 1.45 -3.99 -8.88
N VAL A 88 0.74 -2.86 -8.85
CA VAL A 88 -0.13 -2.50 -7.73
C VAL A 88 -1.50 -3.14 -7.95
N ARG A 89 -1.93 -3.97 -7.02
CA ARG A 89 -3.23 -4.65 -7.05
C ARG A 89 -4.09 -4.19 -5.88
N LEU A 90 -5.40 -4.10 -6.11
CA LEU A 90 -6.36 -3.87 -5.04
C LEU A 90 -7.11 -5.17 -4.80
N LEU A 91 -6.96 -5.69 -3.59
CA LEU A 91 -7.77 -6.79 -3.08
C LEU A 91 -9.01 -6.21 -2.41
N ASN A 92 -10.17 -6.36 -3.06
CA ASN A 92 -11.43 -5.90 -2.50
C ASN A 92 -12.15 -7.05 -1.79
N PHE A 93 -12.10 -7.04 -0.47
CA PHE A 93 -12.70 -8.09 0.35
C PHE A 93 -14.21 -8.13 0.24
N ARG A 94 -14.85 -6.96 0.12
CA ARG A 94 -16.32 -6.83 0.12
C ARG A 94 -16.98 -7.53 -1.06
N TYR A 95 -16.29 -7.57 -2.21
CA TYR A 95 -16.82 -8.20 -3.41
C TYR A 95 -16.14 -9.53 -3.76
N GLY A 96 -15.11 -9.95 -3.01
CA GLY A 96 -14.31 -11.13 -3.35
C GLY A 96 -13.59 -11.02 -4.70
N VAL A 97 -13.32 -9.80 -5.17
CA VAL A 97 -12.75 -9.52 -6.49
C VAL A 97 -11.35 -8.93 -6.35
N LEU A 98 -10.38 -9.55 -7.03
CA LEU A 98 -9.07 -8.93 -7.28
C LEU A 98 -9.14 -8.08 -8.55
N LYS A 99 -8.83 -6.79 -8.44
CA LYS A 99 -8.70 -5.90 -9.59
C LYS A 99 -7.25 -5.47 -9.74
N THR A 100 -6.65 -5.78 -10.90
CA THR A 100 -5.39 -5.14 -11.31
C THR A 100 -5.68 -3.66 -11.51
N VAL A 101 -5.04 -2.80 -10.72
CA VAL A 101 -5.31 -1.37 -10.76
C VAL A 101 -4.41 -0.73 -11.81
N MET A 102 -3.10 -0.96 -11.78
CA MET A 102 -2.14 -0.32 -12.69
C MET A 102 -0.82 -1.10 -12.87
N PRO A 103 -0.11 -0.90 -14.01
CA PRO A 103 1.20 -1.49 -14.29
C PRO A 103 2.39 -0.89 -13.55
N ASN A 104 2.25 0.27 -12.90
CA ASN A 104 3.38 0.96 -12.28
C ASN A 104 2.95 1.75 -11.03
N PHE A 105 3.66 1.55 -9.91
CA PHE A 105 3.43 2.25 -8.64
C PHE A 105 3.61 3.77 -8.75
N LEU A 106 4.59 4.24 -9.53
CA LEU A 106 4.80 5.67 -9.77
C LEU A 106 3.58 6.30 -10.46
N PHE A 107 2.92 5.55 -11.34
CA PHE A 107 1.71 6.01 -12.02
C PHE A 107 0.48 5.95 -11.10
N PHE A 108 0.39 4.92 -10.25
CA PHE A 108 -0.61 4.81 -9.19
C PHE A 108 -0.62 6.07 -8.31
N SER A 109 0.55 6.50 -7.80
CA SER A 109 0.64 7.68 -6.95
C SER A 109 0.10 8.96 -7.63
N LYS A 110 0.34 9.14 -8.94
CA LYS A 110 -0.15 10.31 -9.72
C LYS A 110 -1.66 10.27 -9.98
N VAL A 111 -2.22 9.11 -10.30
CA VAL A 111 -3.64 9.00 -10.69
C VAL A 111 -4.56 8.99 -9.47
N TRP A 112 -4.10 8.45 -8.35
CA TRP A 112 -4.86 8.49 -7.09
C TRP A 112 -4.98 9.91 -6.52
N ILE A 113 -3.95 10.75 -6.75
CA ILE A 113 -4.00 12.20 -6.49
C ILE A 113 -5.11 12.87 -7.29
N GLN A 114 -5.22 12.58 -8.58
CA GLN A 114 -6.23 13.23 -9.44
C GLN A 114 -7.67 12.85 -9.07
N LYS A 115 -7.92 11.57 -8.74
CA LYS A 115 -9.27 11.10 -8.37
C LYS A 115 -9.74 11.55 -6.99
N SER A 116 -8.82 11.77 -6.05
CA SER A 116 -9.17 12.23 -4.69
C SER A 116 -9.47 13.74 -4.63
N PHE A 117 -9.16 14.50 -5.68
CA PHE A 117 -9.35 15.96 -5.75
C PHE A 117 -10.33 16.43 -6.85
N GLY A 118 -11.06 15.53 -7.50
CA GLY A 118 -12.16 15.92 -8.40
C GLY A 118 -11.75 16.80 -9.58
N MET A 119 -10.52 16.69 -10.08
CA MET A 119 -10.14 17.36 -11.32
C MET A 119 -10.57 16.50 -12.50
N SER A 120 -11.64 16.93 -13.17
CA SER A 120 -12.07 16.38 -14.46
C SER A 120 -11.00 16.63 -15.52
N ILE A 121 -10.92 15.70 -16.47
CA ILE A 121 -10.25 15.83 -17.77
C ILE A 121 -10.55 17.17 -18.45
#